data_AF-A0A2T5C481-F1
#
_entry.id   AF-A0A2T5C481-F1
#
_cell.length_a   1.000
_cell.length_b   1.000
_cell.length_c   1.000
_cell.angle_alpha   90.00
_cell.angle_beta   90.00
_cell.angle_gamma   90.00
#
_symmetry.space_group_name_H-M   'P 1'
#
loop_
_entity.id
_entity.type
_entity.pdbx_description
1 polymer ?
#
loop_
_entity_poly.entity_id
_entity_poly.type
_entity_poly.pdbx_seq_one_letter_code
_entity_poly.pdbx_strand_id
1 'polypeptide(L)'
;MLPKFLLADNSQECPDTIFVVHTEEPKFIVESDIEDFWSNQKVHWLSEQPVSEDLIKALLEDAESFLDDEFESQENLYGEDEDDED
;
A
#
# COMPACT_ATOMS: atom_id res chain seq x y z
N MET A 1 0.47 17.05 9.55
CA MET A 1 0.86 15.68 9.97
C MET A 1 0.74 14.79 8.76
N LEU A 2 1.55 13.74 8.65
CA LEU A 2 1.45 12.79 7.54
C LEU A 2 0.19 11.91 7.72
N PRO A 3 -0.47 11.51 6.63
CA PRO A 3 -1.51 10.49 6.65
C PRO A 3 -1.00 9.16 7.22
N LYS A 4 -1.90 8.34 7.79
CA LYS A 4 -1.55 7.02 8.36
C LYS A 4 -0.88 6.11 7.32
N PHE A 5 -1.46 6.05 6.12
CA PHE A 5 -0.95 5.30 4.98
C PHE A 5 -0.60 6.21 3.81
N LEU A 6 0.44 5.83 3.07
CA LEU A 6 0.85 6.47 1.83
C LEU A 6 1.24 5.39 0.83
N LEU A 7 0.91 5.61 -0.44
CA LEU A 7 1.37 4.79 -1.55
C LEU A 7 2.71 5.35 -2.06
N ALA A 8 3.69 4.48 -2.26
CA ALA A 8 4.99 4.82 -2.82
C ALA A 8 5.32 3.89 -3.99
N ASP A 9 5.87 4.46 -5.05
CA ASP A 9 6.23 3.77 -6.28
C ASP A 9 7.72 3.93 -6.58
N ASN A 10 8.37 2.83 -6.98
CA ASN A 10 9.73 2.82 -7.52
C ASN A 10 9.82 1.94 -8.79
N SER A 11 8.80 2.00 -9.64
CA SER A 11 8.63 1.24 -10.88
C SER A 11 9.84 1.25 -11.83
N GLN A 12 10.72 2.25 -11.76
CA GLN A 12 11.95 2.28 -12.56
C GLN A 12 13.02 1.27 -12.11
N GLU A 13 13.04 0.90 -10.82
CA GLU A 13 13.95 -0.13 -10.28
C GLU A 13 13.20 -1.43 -9.96
N CYS A 14 11.92 -1.35 -9.59
CA CYS A 14 11.05 -2.47 -9.23
C CYS A 14 9.71 -2.34 -9.99
N PRO A 15 9.65 -2.73 -11.29
CA PRO A 15 8.50 -2.46 -12.16
C PRO A 15 7.19 -3.09 -11.69
N ASP A 16 7.29 -4.25 -11.05
CA ASP A 16 6.14 -5.08 -10.67
C ASP A 16 5.82 -4.94 -9.17
N THR A 17 6.34 -3.92 -8.50
CA THR A 17 6.31 -3.79 -7.04
C THR A 17 5.78 -2.44 -6.61
N ILE A 18 4.90 -2.46 -5.60
CA ILE A 18 4.37 -1.27 -4.94
C ILE A 18 4.73 -1.28 -3.47
N PHE A 19 4.80 -0.09 -2.87
CA PHE A 19 5.16 0.07 -1.48
C PHE A 19 4.06 0.81 -0.72
N VAL A 20 3.48 0.15 0.29
CA VAL A 20 2.55 0.77 1.24
C VAL A 20 3.32 1.22 2.47
N VAL A 21 3.30 2.52 2.75
CA VAL A 21 4.04 3.13 3.87
C VAL A 21 3.08 3.44 5.01
N HIS A 22 3.30 2.81 6.17
CA HIS A 22 2.60 3.12 7.42
C HIS A 22 3.43 4.09 8.27
N THR A 23 2.90 5.29 8.51
CA THR A 23 3.64 6.39 9.17
C THR A 23 3.40 6.48 10.68
N GLU A 24 2.41 5.76 11.22
CA GLU A 24 2.11 5.67 12.64
C GLU A 24 2.86 4.51 13.31
N GLU A 25 2.88 4.45 14.64
CA GLU A 25 3.55 3.36 15.35
C GLU A 25 2.68 2.08 15.35
N PRO A 26 3.25 0.90 15.02
CA PRO A 26 4.61 0.68 14.55
C PRO A 26 4.80 1.14 13.09
N LYS A 27 5.92 1.80 12.79
CA LYS A 27 6.22 2.32 11.45
C LYS A 27 6.82 1.22 10.60
N PHE A 28 6.26 1.01 9.41
CA PHE A 28 6.73 0.00 8.48
C PHE A 28 6.43 0.37 7.04
N ILE A 29 7.09 -0.33 6.13
CA ILE A 29 6.79 -0.32 4.70
C ILE A 29 6.49 -1.76 4.29
N VAL A 30 5.38 -1.98 3.60
CA VAL A 30 5.09 -3.25 2.95
C VAL A 30 5.45 -3.13 1.49
N GLU A 31 6.38 -3.96 1.05
CA GLU A 31 6.65 -4.23 -0.36
C GLU A 31 5.72 -5.35 -0.81
N SER A 32 4.93 -5.13 -1.86
CA SER A 32 4.02 -6.14 -2.41
C SER A 32 4.03 -6.11 -3.93
N ASP A 33 3.56 -7.19 -4.54
CA ASP A 33 3.27 -7.21 -5.97
C ASP A 33 2.08 -6.28 -6.28
N ILE A 34 2.07 -5.68 -7.48
CA ILE A 34 0.97 -4.82 -7.92
C ILE A 34 -0.30 -5.64 -8.19
N GLU A 35 -0.17 -6.89 -8.64
CA GLU A 35 -1.31 -7.73 -9.00
C GLU A 35 -1.88 -8.53 -7.82
N ASP A 36 -1.07 -8.86 -6.83
CA ASP A 36 -1.49 -9.64 -5.64
C ASP A 36 -0.71 -9.22 -4.39
N PHE A 37 -1.37 -8.50 -3.50
CA PHE A 37 -0.77 -7.99 -2.26
C PHE A 37 -0.16 -9.07 -1.39
N TRP A 38 -0.79 -10.25 -1.31
CA TRP A 38 -0.33 -11.36 -0.47
C TRP A 38 0.76 -12.21 -1.16
N SER A 39 0.97 -12.01 -2.45
CA SER A 39 2.06 -12.66 -3.18
C SER A 39 3.37 -11.92 -2.92
N ASN A 40 4.35 -12.65 -2.38
CA ASN A 40 5.72 -12.17 -2.20
C ASN A 40 5.87 -10.91 -1.31
N GLN A 41 4.91 -10.66 -0.41
CA GLN A 41 4.97 -9.49 0.47
C GLN A 41 6.18 -9.51 1.40
N LYS A 42 6.78 -8.34 1.61
CA LYS A 42 7.89 -8.17 2.53
C LYS A 42 7.70 -6.93 3.40
N VAL A 43 7.74 -7.14 4.71
CA VAL A 43 7.56 -6.08 5.69
C VAL A 43 8.92 -5.54 6.14
N HIS A 44 9.13 -4.25 5.93
CA HIS A 44 10.31 -3.50 6.35
C HIS A 44 9.94 -2.63 7.55
N TRP A 45 10.26 -3.09 8.76
CA TRP A 45 10.02 -2.35 10.00
C TRP A 45 11.01 -1.19 10.13
N LEU A 46 10.49 0.03 10.24
CA LEU A 46 11.27 1.25 10.48
C LEU A 46 11.33 1.60 11.99
N SER A 47 10.40 1.06 12.77
CA SER A 47 10.38 1.11 14.23
C SER A 47 10.62 -0.28 14.84
N GLU A 48 10.41 -0.39 16.16
CA GLU A 48 10.41 -1.69 16.82
C GLU A 48 9.33 -2.60 16.22
N GLN A 49 9.72 -3.81 15.85
CA GLN A 49 8.79 -4.80 15.33
C GLN A 49 7.82 -5.25 16.44
N PRO A 50 6.50 -5.19 16.22
CA PRO A 50 5.53 -5.68 17.18
C PRO A 50 5.69 -7.19 17.41
N VAL A 51 5.53 -7.63 18.65
CA VAL A 51 5.67 -9.05 19.05
C VAL A 51 4.37 -9.85 18.81
N SER A 52 3.24 -9.14 18.73
CA SER A 52 1.93 -9.78 18.54
C SER A 52 1.70 -10.10 17.06
N GLU A 53 1.58 -11.39 16.75
CA GLU A 53 1.25 -11.87 15.40
C GLU A 53 -0.13 -11.39 14.93
N ASP A 54 -1.11 -11.30 15.84
CA ASP A 54 -2.44 -10.77 15.54
C ASP A 54 -2.38 -9.29 15.14
N LEU A 55 -1.54 -8.49 15.81
CA LEU A 55 -1.34 -7.08 15.45
C LEU A 55 -0.65 -6.95 14.09
N ILE A 56 0.35 -7.78 13.80
CA ILE A 56 1.01 -7.78 12.48
C ILE A 56 -0.01 -8.09 11.39
N LYS A 57 -0.85 -9.11 11.57
CA LYS A 57 -1.89 -9.47 10.59
C LYS A 57 -2.88 -8.33 10.37
N ALA A 58 -3.40 -7.74 11.45
CA ALA A 58 -4.31 -6.61 11.35
C ALA A 58 -3.70 -5.41 10.60
N LEU A 59 -2.41 -5.12 10.83
CA LEU A 59 -1.71 -4.05 10.12
C LEU A 59 -1.50 -4.35 8.62
N LEU A 60 -1.34 -5.62 8.26
CA LEU A 60 -1.22 -6.05 6.87
C LEU A 60 -2.58 -6.03 6.15
N GLU A 61 -3.64 -6.47 6.82
CA GLU A 61 -5.03 -6.35 6.32
C GLU A 61 -5.43 -4.87 6.12
N ASP A 62 -5.07 -3.98 7.06
CA ASP A 62 -5.26 -2.54 6.91
C ASP A 62 -4.48 -1.98 5.70
N ALA A 63 -3.27 -2.48 5.45
CA ALA A 63 -2.42 -2.02 4.34
C ALA A 63 -2.95 -2.51 2.98
N GLU A 64 -3.47 -3.73 2.90
CA GLU A 64 -4.17 -4.25 1.72
C GLU A 64 -5.41 -3.42 1.40
N SER A 65 -6.29 -3.22 2.40
CA SER A 65 -7.52 -2.44 2.22
C SER A 65 -7.22 -1.02 1.74
N PHE A 66 -6.15 -0.40 2.26
CA PHE A 66 -5.71 0.90 1.76
C PHE A 66 -5.24 0.86 0.30
N LEU A 67 -4.47 -0.16 -0.09
CA LEU A 67 -3.98 -0.31 -1.46
C LEU A 67 -5.15 -0.44 -2.46
N ASP A 68 -6.13 -1.27 -2.13
CA ASP A 68 -7.34 -1.47 -2.95
C ASP A 68 -8.14 -0.17 -3.07
N ASP A 69 -8.40 0.51 -1.94
CA ASP A 69 -9.13 1.78 -1.91
C ASP A 69 -8.43 2.87 -2.75
N GLU A 70 -7.09 2.95 -2.69
CA GLU A 70 -6.31 3.91 -3.48
C GLU A 70 -6.30 3.59 -4.97
N PHE A 71 -6.29 2.31 -5.35
CA PHE A 71 -6.43 1.93 -6.77
C PHE A 71 -7.83 2.26 -7.29
N GLU A 72 -8.89 1.95 -6.55
CA GLU A 72 -10.26 2.34 -6.92
C GLU A 72 -10.39 3.87 -7.02
N SER A 73 -9.79 4.62 -6.09
CA SER A 73 -9.78 6.08 -6.15
C SER A 73 -9.05 6.61 -7.38
N GLN A 74 -7.94 5.98 -7.80
CA GLN A 74 -7.21 6.38 -8.99
C GLN A 74 -7.97 6.02 -10.27
N GLU A 75 -8.56 4.82 -10.33
CA GLU A 75 -9.42 4.40 -11.45
C GLU A 75 -10.58 5.37 -11.62
N ASN A 76 -11.28 5.75 -10.54
CA ASN A 76 -12.37 6.72 -10.61
C ASN A 76 -11.89 8.10 -11.08
N LEU A 77 -10.72 8.55 -10.63
CA LEU A 77 -10.18 9.86 -10.99
C LEU A 77 -9.79 9.96 -12.48
N TYR A 78 -9.19 8.90 -13.03
CA TYR A 78 -8.73 8.88 -14.43
C TYR A 78 -9.75 8.27 -15.40
N GLY A 79 -10.73 7.52 -14.89
CA GLY A 79 -11.81 6.91 -15.67
C GLY A 79 -12.94 7.89 -15.99
N GLU A 80 -13.17 8.91 -15.15
CA GLU A 80 -14.14 9.98 -15.48
C GLU A 80 -13.67 10.89 -16.64
N ASP A 81 -12.38 10.93 -16.96
CA ASP A 81 -11.84 11.74 -18.07
C ASP A 81 -12.07 11.10 -19.46
N GLU A 82 -12.44 9.82 -19.58
CA GLU A 82 -12.70 9.15 -20.87
C GLU A 82 -14.15 9.28 -21.38
N ASP A 83 -15.10 9.71 -20.54
CA ASP A 83 -16.52 9.83 -20.91
C ASP A 83 -16.93 11.25 -21.38
N ASP A 84 -15.98 12.20 -21.47
CA ASP A 84 -16.21 13.60 -21.87
C ASP A 84 -15.69 13.96 -23.30
N GLU A 85 -15.47 12.97 -24.18
CA GLU A 85 -15.24 13.20 -25.62
C GLU A 85 -16.43 12.71 -26.49
N ASP A 86 -17.54 13.47 -26.47
CA ASP A 86 -18.63 13.45 -27.47
C ASP A 86 -18.36 14.39 -28.68
#